data_AF-A0A5R8MQM1-F1
#
_entry.id   AF-A0A5R8MQM1-F1
#
_cell.length_a   1.000
_cell.length_b   1.000
_cell.length_c   1.000
_cell.angle_alpha   90.00
_cell.angle_beta   90.00
_cell.angle_gamma   90.00
#
_symmetry.space_group_name_H-M   'P 1'
#
loop_
_entity.id
_entity.type
_entity.pdbx_description
1 polymer ?
#
loop_
_entity_poly.entity_id
_entity_poly.type
_entity_poly.pdbx_seq_one_letter_code
_entity_poly.pdbx_strand_id
1 'polypeptide(L)'
;MEFDAVILAGGAARRLGGADKPGLTVGGRTLVEHVVAAVAGAGKAIVAGPERPIPGVVFVREDPPRGGPVPALAAGLSEVSAPWVVLLAGDLPFMTAAHVSAMLRAAVMN
;
A
#
# COMPACT_ATOMS: atom_id res chain seq x y z
N MET A 1 15.37 7.88 -7.93
CA MET A 1 15.65 6.68 -7.12
C MET A 1 14.68 5.63 -7.57
N GLU A 2 15.17 4.45 -7.92
CA GLU A 2 14.31 3.32 -8.27
C GLU A 2 13.71 2.75 -6.98
N PHE A 3 12.38 2.63 -6.92
CA PHE A 3 11.67 2.11 -5.76
C PHE A 3 10.43 1.33 -6.18
N ASP A 4 10.06 0.35 -5.37
CA ASP A 4 8.77 -0.31 -5.39
C ASP A 4 7.97 0.15 -4.15
N ALA A 5 6.64 0.04 -4.21
CA ALA A 5 5.76 0.39 -3.12
C ALA A 5 5.03 -0.83 -2.60
N VAL A 6 5.02 -1.03 -1.27
CA VAL A 6 4.20 -2.01 -0.59
C VAL A 6 3.13 -1.29 0.23
N ILE A 7 1.87 -1.59 -0.05
CA ILE A 7 0.69 -0.98 0.57
C ILE A 7 -0.01 -2.05 1.39
N LEU A 8 -0.03 -1.88 2.71
CA LEU A 8 -0.76 -2.77 3.61
C LEU A 8 -2.23 -2.36 3.63
N ALA A 9 -3.04 -3.03 2.80
CA ALA A 9 -4.50 -2.85 2.72
C ALA A 9 -5.28 -3.96 3.44
N GLY A 10 -4.57 -4.86 4.13
CA GLY A 10 -5.14 -5.90 4.97
C GLY A 10 -5.50 -5.38 6.37
N GLY A 11 -6.72 -5.69 6.82
CA GLY A 11 -7.15 -5.39 8.18
C GLY A 11 -8.65 -5.58 8.33
N ALA A 12 -9.09 -6.33 9.34
CA ALA A 12 -10.48 -6.76 9.51
C ALA A 12 -11.48 -5.64 9.89
N ALA A 13 -11.18 -4.36 9.62
CA ALA A 13 -12.04 -3.21 9.93
C ALA A 13 -12.64 -3.22 11.35
N ARG A 14 -11.97 -3.87 12.33
CA ARG A 14 -12.54 -4.14 13.66
C ARG A 14 -12.83 -2.87 14.47
N ARG A 15 -12.24 -1.73 14.08
CA ARG A 15 -12.42 -0.43 14.75
C ARG A 15 -13.37 0.54 14.00
N LEU A 16 -13.97 0.14 12.88
CA LEU A 16 -14.98 0.92 12.12
C LEU A 16 -16.25 0.10 11.86
N GLY A 17 -16.74 -0.63 12.87
CA GLY A 17 -18.08 -1.25 12.82
C GLY A 17 -18.29 -2.32 11.74
N GLY A 18 -17.23 -2.90 11.16
CA GLY A 18 -17.36 -3.99 10.18
C GLY A 18 -17.56 -3.55 8.73
N ALA A 19 -17.55 -2.24 8.43
CA ALA A 19 -17.53 -1.76 7.05
C ALA A 19 -16.14 -1.96 6.42
N ASP A 20 -16.09 -2.43 5.16
CA ASP A 20 -14.84 -2.70 4.44
C ASP A 20 -14.00 -1.43 4.26
N LYS A 21 -13.10 -1.18 5.23
CA LYS A 21 -12.26 0.03 5.36
C LYS A 21 -11.56 0.46 4.05
N PRO A 22 -10.92 -0.44 3.30
CA PRO A 22 -10.22 -0.05 2.08
C PRO A 22 -11.19 0.27 0.93
N GLY A 23 -12.49 -0.04 1.05
CA GLY A 23 -13.54 0.33 0.11
C GLY A 23 -14.28 1.64 0.47
N LEU A 24 -13.97 2.26 1.61
CA LEU A 24 -14.51 3.57 1.96
C LEU A 24 -14.01 4.61 0.96
N THR A 25 -14.92 5.44 0.45
CA THR A 25 -14.61 6.42 -0.58
C THR A 25 -14.40 7.80 0.02
N VAL A 26 -13.38 8.48 -0.47
CA VAL A 26 -13.11 9.91 -0.23
C VAL A 26 -12.98 10.55 -1.60
N GLY A 27 -13.80 11.57 -1.92
CA GLY A 27 -13.72 12.24 -3.23
C GLY A 27 -13.92 11.30 -4.43
N GLY A 28 -14.74 10.25 -4.30
CA GLY A 28 -15.06 9.31 -5.39
C GLY A 28 -14.04 8.20 -5.65
N ARG A 29 -12.97 8.10 -4.85
CA ARG A 29 -12.00 6.99 -4.88
C ARG A 29 -11.94 6.29 -3.53
N THR A 30 -11.72 4.98 -3.55
CA THR A 30 -11.45 4.19 -2.35
C THR A 30 -10.15 4.64 -1.66
N LEU A 31 -10.01 4.40 -0.36
CA LEU A 31 -8.79 4.78 0.38
C LEU A 31 -7.54 4.18 -0.25
N VAL A 32 -7.59 2.91 -0.66
CA VAL A 32 -6.44 2.24 -1.28
C VAL A 32 -6.11 2.82 -2.66
N GLU A 33 -7.10 3.26 -3.44
CA GLU A 33 -6.85 3.93 -4.73
C GLU A 33 -6.13 5.28 -4.55
N HIS A 34 -6.39 6.01 -3.45
CA HIS A 34 -5.62 7.22 -3.14
C HIS A 34 -4.15 6.89 -2.84
N VAL A 35 -3.90 5.84 -2.07
CA VAL A 35 -2.53 5.42 -1.73
C VAL A 35 -1.79 4.90 -2.96
N VAL A 36 -2.46 4.11 -3.81
CA VAL A 36 -1.90 3.66 -5.11
C VAL A 36 -1.55 4.85 -6.00
N ALA A 37 -2.44 5.85 -6.10
CA ALA A 37 -2.17 7.06 -6.88
C ALA A 37 -0.96 7.85 -6.33
N ALA A 38 -0.74 7.85 -5.02
CA ALA A 38 0.40 8.52 -4.41
C ALA A 38 1.75 7.88 -4.77
N VAL A 39 1.76 6.60 -5.14
CA VAL A 39 2.97 5.85 -5.52
C VAL A 39 3.06 5.60 -7.03
N ALA A 40 2.40 6.41 -7.87
CA ALA A 40 2.41 6.26 -9.33
C ALA A 40 3.82 6.31 -9.98
N GLY A 41 4.84 6.76 -9.26
CA GLY A 41 6.24 6.72 -9.70
C GLY A 41 7.01 5.44 -9.32
N ALA A 42 6.37 4.48 -8.64
CA ALA A 42 6.98 3.20 -8.28
C ALA A 42 7.11 2.29 -9.51
N GLY A 43 8.15 1.44 -9.54
CA GLY A 43 8.26 0.38 -10.55
C GLY A 43 7.11 -0.63 -10.44
N LYS A 44 6.80 -1.03 -9.20
CA LYS A 44 5.61 -1.82 -8.84
C LYS A 44 4.86 -1.17 -7.69
N ALA A 45 3.54 -1.13 -7.82
CA ALA A 45 2.63 -0.92 -6.69
C ALA A 45 2.09 -2.29 -6.24
N ILE A 46 2.48 -2.73 -5.05
CA ILE A 46 2.13 -4.03 -4.48
C ILE A 46 1.16 -3.79 -3.32
N VAL A 47 -0.04 -4.34 -3.40
CA VAL A 47 -1.07 -4.22 -2.35
C VAL A 47 -1.21 -5.56 -1.63
N ALA A 48 -0.87 -5.57 -0.34
CA ALA A 48 -1.10 -6.71 0.53
C ALA A 48 -2.52 -6.65 1.10
N GLY A 49 -3.42 -7.50 0.60
CA GLY A 49 -4.82 -7.53 0.98
C GLY A 49 -5.70 -8.26 -0.06
N PRO A 50 -7.03 -8.29 0.14
CA PRO A 50 -7.96 -8.83 -0.85
C PRO A 50 -7.82 -8.11 -2.19
N GLU A 51 -7.90 -8.86 -3.28
CA GLU A 51 -7.83 -8.33 -4.64
C GLU A 51 -8.97 -7.35 -4.93
N ARG A 52 -8.66 -6.30 -5.71
CA ARG A 52 -9.58 -5.23 -6.11
C ARG A 52 -9.31 -4.88 -7.58
N PRO A 53 -10.30 -4.35 -8.32
CA PRO A 53 -10.13 -4.00 -9.73
C PRO A 53 -9.35 -2.67 -9.91
N ILE A 54 -8.10 -2.62 -9.43
CA ILE A 54 -7.19 -1.47 -9.56
C ILE A 54 -6.14 -1.82 -10.63
N PRO A 55 -6.15 -1.16 -11.80
CA PRO A 55 -5.21 -1.47 -12.88
C PRO A 55 -3.76 -1.23 -12.49
N GLY A 56 -2.85 -2.10 -12.98
CA GLY A 56 -1.41 -1.93 -12.80
C GLY A 56 -0.88 -2.20 -11.40
N VAL A 57 -1.69 -2.81 -10.53
CA VAL A 57 -1.33 -3.19 -9.16
C VAL A 57 -1.10 -4.69 -9.05
N VAL A 58 -0.07 -5.09 -8.32
CA VAL A 58 0.17 -6.49 -7.92
C VAL A 58 -0.52 -6.71 -6.59
N PHE A 59 -1.48 -7.63 -6.53
CA PHE A 59 -2.12 -8.01 -5.27
C PHE A 59 -1.43 -9.25 -4.68
N VAL A 60 -1.12 -9.18 -3.40
CA VAL A 60 -0.59 -10.30 -2.62
C VAL A 60 -1.41 -10.49 -1.36
N ARG A 61 -1.32 -11.68 -0.77
CA ARG A 61 -1.97 -12.00 0.49
C ARG A 61 -1.09 -12.89 1.32
N GLU A 62 -1.01 -12.62 2.62
CA GLU A 62 -0.34 -13.51 3.55
C GLU A 62 -1.08 -14.85 3.68
N ASP A 63 -0.32 -15.91 3.95
CA ASP A 63 -0.84 -17.25 4.21
C ASP A 63 -0.31 -17.76 5.57
N PRO A 64 -1.19 -18.07 6.55
CA PRO A 64 -2.64 -17.93 6.50
C PRO A 64 -3.11 -16.48 6.52
N PRO A 65 -4.27 -16.16 5.90
CA PRO A 65 -4.78 -14.80 5.83
C PRO A 65 -5.17 -14.28 7.22
N ARG A 66 -5.05 -12.96 7.41
CA ARG A 66 -5.28 -12.25 8.69
C ARG A 66 -4.16 -12.48 9.73
N GLY A 67 -2.95 -12.78 9.26
CA GLY A 67 -1.74 -12.92 10.10
C GLY A 67 -1.22 -11.60 10.69
N GLY A 68 -1.76 -10.46 10.25
CA GLY A 68 -1.35 -9.13 10.71
C GLY A 68 -0.32 -8.46 9.79
N PRO A 69 0.21 -7.29 10.19
CA PRO A 69 1.02 -6.46 9.30
C PRO A 69 2.37 -7.08 8.94
N VAL A 70 2.97 -7.90 9.81
CA VAL A 70 4.28 -8.51 9.54
C VAL A 70 4.21 -9.60 8.46
N PRO A 71 3.31 -10.61 8.54
CA PRO A 71 3.13 -11.56 7.42
C PRO A 71 2.67 -10.89 6.12
N ALA A 72 1.83 -9.86 6.20
CA ALA A 72 1.41 -9.09 5.03
C ALA A 72 2.58 -8.35 4.37
N LEU A 73 3.46 -7.74 5.18
CA LEU A 73 4.69 -7.12 4.68
C LEU A 73 5.60 -8.16 4.03
N ALA A 74 5.78 -9.33 4.63
CA ALA A 74 6.61 -10.39 4.06
C ALA A 74 6.09 -10.84 2.68
N ALA A 75 4.78 -11.00 2.52
CA ALA A 75 4.16 -11.29 1.22
C ALA A 75 4.32 -10.14 0.21
N GLY A 76 4.31 -8.89 0.66
CA GLY A 76 4.60 -7.73 -0.21
C GLY A 76 6.05 -7.68 -0.65
N LEU A 77 6.98 -7.94 0.26
CA LEU A 77 8.42 -7.89 0.01
C LEU A 77 8.90 -8.98 -0.96
N SER A 78 8.19 -10.12 -1.08
CA SER A 78 8.56 -11.15 -2.06
C SER A 78 8.37 -10.71 -3.52
N GLU A 79 7.58 -9.66 -3.76
CA GLU A 79 7.34 -9.11 -5.10
C GLU A 79 8.28 -7.93 -5.44
N VAL A 80 8.96 -7.38 -4.44
CA VAL A 80 9.86 -6.23 -4.61
C VAL A 80 11.10 -6.65 -5.40
N SER A 81 11.45 -5.83 -6.39
CA SER A 81 12.68 -5.96 -7.17
C SER A 81 13.57 -4.72 -7.11
N ALA A 82 13.01 -3.57 -6.74
CA ALA A 82 13.75 -2.33 -6.62
C ALA A 82 14.65 -2.28 -5.36
N PRO A 83 15.74 -1.49 -5.38
CA PRO A 83 16.64 -1.36 -4.23
C PRO A 83 16.02 -0.61 -3.04
N TRP A 84 14.96 0.16 -3.27
CA TRP A 84 14.23 0.89 -2.23
C TRP A 84 12.77 0.46 -2.18
N VAL A 85 12.21 0.43 -0.96
CA VAL A 85 10.80 0.15 -0.72
C VAL A 85 10.16 1.32 0.01
N VAL A 86 9.04 1.79 -0.53
CA VAL A 86 8.13 2.69 0.18
C VAL A 86 7.02 1.85 0.79
N LEU A 87 7.02 1.71 2.11
CA LEU A 87 5.99 0.98 2.86
C LEU A 87 4.92 1.94 3.38
N LEU A 88 3.65 1.73 2.97
CA LEU A 88 2.51 2.58 3.35
C LEU A 88 1.35 1.77 3.94
N ALA A 89 0.58 2.40 4.81
CA ALA A 89 -0.75 1.91 5.19
C ALA A 89 -1.77 2.24 4.09
N GLY A 90 -2.73 1.34 3.87
CA GLY A 90 -3.78 1.49 2.84
C GLY A 90 -4.90 2.48 3.17
N ASP A 91 -4.92 3.06 4.37
CA ASP A 91 -5.97 3.98 4.84
C ASP A 91 -5.48 5.45 4.97
N LEU A 92 -4.59 5.88 4.07
CA LEU A 92 -4.03 7.23 4.03
C LEU A 92 -4.63 8.07 2.88
N PRO A 93 -5.88 8.59 2.99
CA PRO A 93 -6.57 9.29 1.90
C PRO A 93 -5.89 10.58 1.44
N PHE A 94 -5.00 11.13 2.24
CA PHE A 94 -4.28 12.37 1.95
C PHE A 94 -2.79 12.13 1.61
N MET A 95 -2.39 10.87 1.44
CA MET A 95 -1.05 10.54 0.96
C MET A 95 -0.92 11.02 -0.50
N THR A 96 0.25 11.59 -0.83
CA THR A 96 0.49 12.17 -2.17
C THR A 96 1.89 11.81 -2.65
N ALA A 97 2.14 11.94 -3.94
CA ALA A 97 3.48 11.75 -4.52
C ALA A 97 4.53 12.71 -3.92
N ALA A 98 4.12 13.88 -3.44
CA ALA A 98 5.02 14.82 -2.78
C ALA A 98 5.51 14.29 -1.42
N HIS A 99 4.63 13.64 -0.66
CA HIS A 99 4.99 12.96 0.59
C HIS A 99 5.96 11.80 0.33
N VAL A 100 5.67 10.96 -0.68
CA VAL A 100 6.57 9.85 -1.08
C VAL A 100 7.93 10.38 -1.49
N SER A 101 7.97 11.44 -2.30
CA SER A 101 9.22 12.09 -2.71
C SER A 101 10.01 12.65 -1.52
N ALA A 102 9.33 13.18 -0.50
CA ALA A 102 9.97 13.66 0.72
C ALA A 102 10.57 12.51 1.55
N MET A 103 9.87 11.37 1.67
CA MET A 103 10.38 10.17 2.33
C MET A 103 11.66 9.65 1.65
N LEU A 104 11.65 9.53 0.32
CA LEU A 104 12.80 9.05 -0.46
C LEU A 104 14.01 10.00 -0.32
N ARG A 105 13.79 11.32 -0.31
CA ARG A 105 14.86 12.30 -0.05
C ARG A 105 15.43 12.17 1.36
N ALA A 106 14.57 11.98 2.36
CA ALA A 106 15.01 11.82 3.75
C ALA A 106 15.86 10.55 3.94
N ALA A 107 15.51 9.46 3.25
CA ALA A 107 16.18 8.17 3.39
C ALA A 107 17.65 8.14 2.90
N VAL A 108 18.06 9.09 2.06
CA VAL A 108 19.45 9.19 1.54
C VAL A 108 20.33 10.20 2.26
N MET A 109 19.77 10.95 3.21
CA MET A 109 20.53 11.94 3.98
C MET A 109 21.15 11.35 5.27
N ASN A 110 21.13 10.03 5.42
CA ASN A 110 21.71 9.26 6.53
C ASN A 110 22.80 8.33 6.01
#